data_AF-A0A1B3XHV4-F1
#
_entry.id   AF-A0A1B3XHV4-F1
#
_cell.length_a   1.000
_cell.length_b   1.000
_cell.length_c   1.000
_cell.angle_alpha   90.00
_cell.angle_beta   90.00
_cell.angle_gamma   90.00
#
_symmetry.space_group_name_H-M   'P 1'
#
loop_
_entity.id
_entity.type
_entity.pdbx_description
1 polymer ?
#
loop_
_entity_poly.entity_id
_entity_poly.type
_entity_poly.pdbx_seq_one_letter_code
_entity_poly.pdbx_strand_id
1 'polypeptide(L)' 'MALHYRCRHCGTKLGSIEAHSLSTEQLGFNQLTDEERQEMIVYDSEGDMHVKAICEDCHESLQRYPELYENDYIIH' A
#
# COMPACT_ATOMS: atom_id res chain seq x y z
N MET A 1 -6.28 0.77 16.39
CA MET A 1 -5.93 0.20 15.08
C MET A 1 -6.58 1.03 13.99
N ALA A 2 -5.81 1.92 13.41
CA ALA A 2 -6.13 2.62 12.18
C ALA A 2 -5.22 2.10 11.06
N LEU A 3 -5.75 2.12 9.84
CA LEU A 3 -5.07 1.70 8.63
C LEU A 3 -4.58 2.95 7.90
N HIS A 4 -3.28 3.14 7.77
CA HIS A 4 -2.66 4.30 7.16
C HIS A 4 -2.10 3.96 5.79
N TYR A 5 -2.67 4.54 4.74
CA TYR A 5 -2.15 4.40 3.39
C TYR A 5 -1.11 5.49 3.09
N ARG A 6 0.07 5.07 2.66
CA ARG A 6 1.13 5.96 2.19
C ARG A 6 1.63 5.55 0.81
N CYS A 7 1.93 6.55 -0.01
CA CYS A 7 2.53 6.32 -1.30
C CYS A 7 3.98 5.80 -1.14
N ARG A 8 4.33 4.68 -1.78
CA ARG A 8 5.71 4.15 -1.79
C ARG A 8 6.69 5.02 -2.57
N HIS A 9 6.21 5.79 -3.55
CA HIS A 9 7.06 6.61 -4.43
C HIS A 9 7.27 8.04 -3.93
N CYS A 10 6.18 8.74 -3.61
CA CYS A 10 6.25 10.15 -3.18
C CYS A 10 6.16 10.31 -1.65
N GLY A 11 5.87 9.24 -0.91
CA GLY A 11 5.70 9.29 0.55
C GLY A 11 4.41 9.98 1.01
N THR A 12 3.56 10.45 0.08
CA THR A 12 2.35 11.20 0.44
C THR A 12 1.37 10.34 1.21
N LYS A 13 0.68 10.93 2.19
CA LYS A 13 -0.40 10.25 2.91
C LYS A 13 -1.62 10.21 2.00
N LEU A 14 -1.97 9.02 1.54
CA LEU A 14 -3.16 8.76 0.72
C LEU A 14 -4.43 8.89 1.56
N GLY A 15 -4.35 8.43 2.81
CA GLY A 15 -5.49 8.47 3.72
C GLY A 15 -5.24 7.61 4.95
N SER A 16 -6.16 7.70 5.90
CA SER A 16 -6.22 6.76 7.02
C SER A 16 -7.66 6.31 7.20
N ILE A 17 -7.85 5.00 7.28
CA ILE A 17 -9.15 4.38 7.52
C ILE A 17 -9.16 3.88 8.94
N GLU A 18 -10.09 4.38 9.75
CA GLU A 18 -10.27 3.90 11.12
C GLU A 18 -10.97 2.54 11.07
N ALA A 19 -10.18 1.48 11.19
CA ALA A 19 -10.64 0.10 11.10
C ALA A 19 -11.11 -0.39 12.47
N HIS A 20 -12.35 -0.07 12.85
CA HIS A 20 -12.98 -0.74 13.99
C HIS A 20 -13.38 -2.20 13.66
N SER A 21 -13.57 -2.52 12.37
CA SER A 21 -14.03 -3.84 11.91
C SER A 21 -13.80 -4.06 10.41
N LEU A 22 -12.69 -3.60 9.85
CA LEU A 22 -12.37 -3.87 8.44
C LEU A 22 -11.68 -5.21 8.33
N SER A 23 -12.39 -6.20 7.80
CA SER A 23 -11.81 -7.48 7.42
C SER A 23 -10.86 -7.27 6.24
N THR A 24 -9.71 -7.93 6.26
CA THR A 24 -8.73 -7.89 5.16
C THR A 24 -9.31 -8.29 3.80
N GLU A 25 -10.44 -8.99 3.82
CA GLU A 25 -11.25 -9.38 2.67
C GLU A 25 -11.91 -8.17 1.98
N GLN A 26 -12.46 -7.23 2.76
CA GLN A 26 -13.10 -6.00 2.26
C GLN A 26 -12.08 -5.06 1.62
N LEU A 27 -10.83 -5.11 2.10
CA LEU A 27 -9.72 -4.31 1.61
C LEU A 27 -9.03 -4.96 0.41
N GLY A 28 -9.45 -6.16 -0.01
CA GLY A 28 -8.84 -6.89 -1.12
C GLY A 28 -7.46 -7.46 -0.80
N PHE A 29 -6.96 -7.31 0.43
CA PHE A 29 -5.69 -7.91 0.87
C PHE A 29 -5.73 -9.45 0.86
N ASN A 30 -6.90 -10.07 0.70
CA ASN A 30 -7.00 -11.52 0.48
C ASN A 30 -6.49 -11.96 -0.91
N GLN A 31 -6.27 -11.02 -1.83
CA GLN A 31 -5.63 -11.28 -3.12
C GLN A 31 -4.11 -11.21 -3.04
N LEU A 32 -3.57 -10.66 -1.95
CA LEU A 32 -2.14 -10.62 -1.69
C LEU A 32 -1.73 -11.92 -1.00
N THR A 33 -0.59 -12.47 -1.40
CA THR A 33 0.08 -13.55 -0.68
C THR A 33 0.57 -13.06 0.68
N ASP A 34 0.82 -13.98 1.61
CA ASP A 34 1.36 -13.63 2.94
C ASP A 34 2.70 -12.87 2.84
N GLU A 35 3.56 -13.22 1.87
CA GLU A 35 4.83 -12.54 1.63
C GLU A 35 4.62 -11.08 1.20
N GLU A 36 3.74 -10.83 0.24
CA GLU A 36 3.40 -9.47 -0.20
C GLU A 36 2.78 -8.65 0.90
N ARG A 37 1.93 -9.27 1.74
CA ARG A 37 1.39 -8.60 2.91
C ARG A 37 2.50 -8.19 3.86
N GLN A 38 3.46 -9.05 4.15
CA GLN A 38 4.56 -8.68 5.04
C GLN A 38 5.46 -7.57 4.45
N GLU A 39 5.58 -7.50 3.13
CA GLU A 39 6.40 -6.48 2.47
C GLU A 39 5.70 -5.12 2.36
N MET A 40 4.39 -5.13 2.07
CA MET A 40 3.57 -3.95 1.83
C MET A 40 2.92 -3.39 3.12
N ILE A 41 2.70 -4.23 4.13
CA ILE A 41 1.98 -3.90 5.35
C ILE A 41 2.93 -3.97 6.55
N VAL A 42 3.09 -2.84 7.24
CA VAL A 42 3.94 -2.71 8.43
C VAL A 42 3.06 -2.36 9.62
N TYR A 43 3.23 -3.08 10.72
CA TYR A 43 2.54 -2.77 11.98
C TYR A 43 3.42 -1.86 12.84
N ASP A 44 2.83 -0.79 13.35
CA ASP A 44 3.48 0.08 14.33
C ASP A 44 3.34 -0.48 15.75
N SER A 45 4.14 0.06 16.67
CA SER A 45 4.14 -0.30 18.09
C SER A 45 2.80 0.00 18.77
N GLU A 46 2.03 0.97 18.25
CA GLU A 46 0.66 1.28 18.71
C GLU A 46 -0.40 0.27 18.20
N GLY A 47 0.00 -0.67 17.34
CA GLY A 47 -0.91 -1.62 16.69
C GLY A 47 -1.61 -1.04 15.46
N ASP A 48 -1.18 0.12 14.98
CA ASP A 48 -1.67 0.71 13.74
C ASP A 48 -0.98 0.08 12.53
N MET A 49 -1.72 -0.02 11.42
CA MET A 49 -1.28 -0.73 10.23
C MET A 49 -0.92 0.26 9.13
N HIS A 50 0.30 0.24 8.65
CA HIS A 50 0.81 1.09 7.59
C HIS A 50 0.90 0.32 6.28
N VAL A 51 0.12 0.72 5.29
CA VAL A 51 0.06 0.09 3.98
C VAL A 51 0.74 0.99 2.96
N LYS A 52 1.71 0.42 2.25
CA LYS A 52 2.39 1.08 1.12
C LYS A 52 1.57 0.83 -0.16
N ALA A 53 1.14 1.91 -0.81
CA ALA A 53 0.41 1.86 -2.08
C ALA A 53 1.00 2.89 -3.06
N ILE A 54 0.45 3.01 -4.27
CA ILE A 54 0.86 4.03 -5.25
C ILE A 54 -0.29 5.05 -5.35
N CYS A 55 0.02 6.35 -5.26
CA CYS A 55 -0.99 7.40 -5.46
C CYS A 55 -1.36 7.56 -6.93
N GLU A 56 -2.53 8.14 -7.19
CA GLU A 56 -3.03 8.36 -8.55
C GLU A 56 -2.00 9.12 -9.42
N ASP A 57 -1.39 10.18 -8.90
CA ASP A 57 -0.34 10.93 -9.61
C ASP A 57 0.89 10.08 -9.95
N CYS A 58 1.35 9.24 -9.02
CA CYS A 58 2.50 8.36 -9.25
C CYS A 58 2.14 7.25 -10.22
N HIS A 59 0.92 6.73 -10.16
CA HIS A 59 0.43 5.72 -11.09
C HIS A 59 0.32 6.29 -12.51
N GLU A 60 -0.24 7.49 -12.66
CA GLU A 60 -0.35 8.17 -13.95
C GLU A 60 1.05 8.49 -14.52
N SER A 61 1.98 8.90 -13.65
CA SER A 61 3.38 9.12 -14.03
C SER A 61 4.07 7.82 -14.48
N LEU A 62 3.86 6.71 -13.79
CA LEU A 62 4.37 5.38 -14.17
C LEU A 62 3.77 4.88 -15.48
N GLN A 63 2.48 5.11 -15.71
CA GLN A 63 1.82 4.75 -16.97
C GLN A 63 2.35 5.59 -18.14
N ARG A 64 2.62 6.88 -17.90
CA ARG A 64 3.12 7.80 -18.92
C ARG A 64 4.62 7.62 -19.19
N TYR A 65 5.37 7.15 -18.20
CA TYR A 65 6.81 6.87 -18.26
C TYR A 65 7.10 5.45 -17.73
N PRO A 66 6.91 4.42 -18.57
CA PRO A 66 7.17 3.03 -18.19
C PRO A 66 8.66 2.74 -17.88
N GLU A 67 9.58 3.66 -18.17
CA GLU A 67 10.97 3.61 -17.69
C GLU A 67 11.10 3.82 -16.17
N LEU A 68 10.11 4.42 -15.51
CA LEU A 68 10.07 4.58 -14.06
C LEU A 68 9.70 3.28 -13.33
N TYR A 69 9.27 2.24 -14.05
CA TYR A 69 9.01 0.90 -13.49
C TYR A 69 10.28 0.17 -13.04
N GLU A 70 11.47 0.66 -13.41
CA GLU A 70 12.75 0.02 -13.09
C GLU A 70 13.06 -0.07 -11.57
N ASN A 71 12.25 0.53 -10.70
CA ASN A 71 12.39 0.43 -9.24
C ASN A 71 11.21 -0.28 -8.54
N ASP A 72 10.18 -0.69 -9.28
CA ASP A 72 8.99 -1.32 -8.72
C ASP A 72 9.00 -2.80 -9.09
N TYR A 73 9.65 -3.60 -8.24
CA TYR A 73 9.56 -5.06 -8.27
C TYR A 73 8.09 -5.47 -8.45
N ILE A 74 7.77 -5.86 -9.68
CA ILE A 74 6.52 -6.51 -10.02
C ILE A 74 6.65 -7.90 -9.42
N ILE A 75 6.06 -8.07 -8.24
CA ILE A 75 5.55 -9.33 -7.69
C ILE A 75 5.24 -10.30 -8.85
N HIS A 76 6.01 -11.38 -8.92
CA HIS A 76 6.08 -12.30 -10.04
C HIS A 76 5.28 -13.57 -9.78
#